data_AF-A0A3B9Q5B5-F1
#
_entry.id   AF-A0A3B9Q5B5-F1
#
_cell.length_a   1.000
_cell.length_b   1.000
_cell.length_c   1.000
_cell.angle_alpha   90.00
_cell.angle_beta   90.00
_cell.angle_gamma   90.00
#
_symmetry.space_group_name_H-M   'P 1'
#
loop_
_entity.id
_entity.type
_entity.pdbx_description
1 polymer ?
#
loop_
_entity_poly.entity_id
_entity_poly.type
_entity_poly.pdbx_seq_one_letter_code
_entity_poly.pdbx_strand_id
1 'polypeptide(L)'
;MLHEEERAAFIAERVEKSKTSTENGTYTLSGWRGSELTLPIMMLDNKFMAYTISDPRTASMHFQYGREHPEAGLFFFNNGDDEKVQRAQEEIILYLVKNRFLGEAILENPVVRGREPVVITSKGYIVKGNISVAILREIGEQMLYCVVLPDDATQDEINKFDDQC
;
A
#
# COMPACT_ATOMS: atom_id res chain seq x y z
N MET A 1 8.43 -6.22 10.10
CA MET A 1 7.03 -5.77 9.86
C MET A 1 6.16 -6.35 10.97
N LEU A 2 5.08 -5.68 11.39
CA LEU A 2 4.17 -6.23 12.41
C LEU A 2 3.23 -7.27 11.79
N HIS A 3 2.77 -8.24 12.58
CA HIS A 3 1.77 -9.22 12.15
C HIS A 3 0.44 -8.55 11.80
N GLU A 4 -0.34 -9.14 10.89
CA GLU A 4 -1.61 -8.59 10.41
C GLU A 4 -2.55 -8.16 11.55
N GLU A 5 -2.71 -9.00 12.58
CA GLU A 5 -3.61 -8.71 13.71
C GLU A 5 -3.18 -7.49 14.52
N GLU A 6 -1.88 -7.38 14.83
CA GLU A 6 -1.31 -6.26 15.58
C GLU A 6 -1.43 -4.96 14.78
N ARG A 7 -1.15 -5.05 13.47
CA ARG A 7 -1.28 -3.94 12.52
C ARG A 7 -2.73 -3.46 12.42
N ALA A 8 -3.68 -4.38 12.26
CA ALA A 8 -5.10 -4.07 12.17
C ALA A 8 -5.63 -3.43 13.45
N ALA A 9 -5.24 -3.94 14.63
CA ALA A 9 -5.65 -3.37 15.92
C ALA A 9 -5.14 -1.91 16.08
N PHE A 10 -3.88 -1.66 15.73
CA PHE A 10 -3.31 -0.31 15.79
C PHE A 10 -4.01 0.65 14.82
N ILE A 11 -4.26 0.19 13.58
CA ILE A 11 -4.95 1.00 12.56
C ILE A 11 -6.37 1.33 13.03
N ALA A 12 -7.11 0.37 13.58
CA ALA A 12 -8.46 0.59 14.08
C ALA A 12 -8.50 1.67 15.18
N GLU A 13 -7.58 1.60 16.16
CA GLU A 13 -7.47 2.63 17.20
C GLU A 13 -7.18 4.01 16.59
N ARG A 14 -6.31 4.06 15.59
CA ARG A 14 -5.94 5.32 14.92
C ARG A 14 -7.09 5.91 14.11
N VAL A 15 -7.87 5.06 13.44
CA VAL A 15 -9.08 5.44 12.68
C VAL A 15 -10.11 6.04 13.64
N GLU A 16 -10.41 5.39 14.76
CA GLU A 16 -11.35 5.93 15.74
C GLU A 16 -10.93 7.31 16.28
N LYS A 17 -9.64 7.49 16.58
CA LYS A 17 -9.11 8.80 16.97
C LYS A 17 -9.27 9.84 15.86
N SER A 18 -9.02 9.46 14.61
CA SER A 18 -9.13 10.37 13.44
C SER A 18 -10.57 10.83 13.16
N LYS A 19 -11.59 10.05 13.54
CA LYS A 19 -13.00 10.46 13.44
C LYS A 19 -13.31 11.67 14.32
N THR A 20 -12.57 11.84 15.42
CA THR A 20 -12.76 12.93 16.38
C THR A 20 -11.87 14.15 16.13
N SER A 21 -10.84 14.02 15.29
CA SER A 21 -9.92 15.10 14.92
C SER A 21 -9.52 15.00 13.45
N THR A 22 -9.97 15.96 12.63
CA THR A 22 -9.62 16.09 11.20
C THR A 22 -8.43 17.03 10.99
N GLU A 23 -7.41 16.96 11.85
CA GLU A 23 -6.22 17.82 11.79
C GLU A 23 -5.52 17.81 10.43
N ASN A 24 -5.53 16.68 9.71
CA ASN A 24 -4.88 16.55 8.39
C ASN A 24 -5.87 16.62 7.21
N GLY A 25 -7.13 17.00 7.47
CA GLY A 25 -8.17 17.07 6.44
C GLY A 25 -8.75 15.73 6.03
N THR A 26 -9.32 15.68 4.82
CA THR A 26 -10.03 14.51 4.28
C THR A 26 -9.62 14.24 2.83
N TYR A 27 -9.73 12.99 2.40
CA TYR A 27 -9.52 12.57 1.02
C TYR A 27 -10.79 11.91 0.48
N THR A 28 -11.19 12.30 -0.73
CA THR A 28 -12.39 11.77 -1.39
C THR A 28 -12.00 10.74 -2.43
N LEU A 29 -12.45 9.50 -2.23
CA LEU A 29 -12.40 8.43 -3.21
C LEU A 29 -13.62 8.56 -4.13
N SER A 30 -13.39 8.97 -5.37
CA SER A 30 -14.43 8.97 -6.40
C SER A 30 -14.76 7.54 -6.84
N GLY A 31 -16.04 7.22 -7.04
CA GLY A 31 -16.47 5.93 -7.59
C GLY A 31 -16.51 4.77 -6.61
N TRP A 32 -16.25 5.00 -5.32
CA TRP A 32 -16.37 3.97 -4.28
C TRP A 32 -17.83 3.58 -4.04
N ARG A 33 -18.18 2.30 -4.26
CA ARG A 33 -19.57 1.79 -4.19
C ARG A 33 -20.56 2.56 -5.09
N GLY A 34 -20.07 3.13 -6.20
CA GLY A 34 -20.89 3.96 -7.10
C GLY A 34 -21.19 5.37 -6.56
N SER A 35 -20.54 5.79 -5.48
CA SER A 35 -20.63 7.13 -4.90
C SER A 35 -19.24 7.70 -4.58
N GLU A 36 -19.20 8.89 -3.99
CA GLU A 36 -17.99 9.43 -3.38
C GLU A 36 -17.87 8.93 -1.94
N LEU A 37 -16.67 8.52 -1.53
CA LEU A 37 -16.36 8.17 -0.15
C LEU A 37 -15.28 9.11 0.38
N THR A 38 -15.65 9.96 1.34
CA THR A 38 -14.72 10.88 2.00
C THR A 38 -14.19 10.27 3.29
N LEU A 39 -12.88 10.13 3.39
CA LEU A 39 -12.17 9.52 4.52
C LEU A 39 -11.25 10.54 5.20
N PRO A 40 -11.10 10.48 6.54
CA PRO A 40 -10.13 11.31 7.24
C PRO A 40 -8.70 10.94 6.85
N ILE A 41 -7.86 11.94 6.62
CA ILE A 41 -6.42 11.73 6.41
C ILE A 41 -5.76 11.57 7.77
N MET A 42 -4.95 10.53 7.92
CA MET A 42 -4.16 10.29 9.11
C MET A 42 -2.72 10.02 8.76
N MET A 43 -1.82 10.29 9.72
CA MET A 43 -0.41 10.02 9.57
C MET A 43 -0.08 8.70 10.26
N LEU A 44 0.46 7.75 9.51
CA LEU A 44 0.89 6.45 9.99
C LEU A 44 2.36 6.20 9.70
N ASP A 45 3.00 5.46 10.61
CA ASP A 45 4.32 4.89 10.37
C ASP A 45 4.24 3.82 9.27
N ASN A 46 5.16 3.87 8.31
CA ASN A 46 5.18 2.97 7.17
C ASN A 46 5.33 1.49 7.58
N LYS A 47 5.74 1.17 8.81
CA LYS A 47 5.79 -0.20 9.35
C LYS A 47 4.41 -0.85 9.49
N PHE A 48 3.35 -0.04 9.53
CA PHE A 48 1.95 -0.48 9.56
C PHE A 48 1.36 -0.63 8.15
N MET A 49 2.19 -0.59 7.11
CA MET A 49 1.76 -0.77 5.72
C MET A 49 2.39 -2.04 5.17
N ALA A 50 1.57 -2.95 4.65
CA ALA A 50 2.01 -4.14 3.95
C ALA A 50 1.72 -3.98 2.45
N TYR A 51 2.65 -4.39 1.59
CA TYR A 51 2.42 -4.40 0.16
C TYR A 51 1.33 -5.40 -0.21
N THR A 52 0.49 -5.03 -1.19
CA THR A 52 -0.33 -6.04 -1.83
C THR A 52 0.51 -6.85 -2.82
N ILE A 53 0.30 -8.16 -2.79
CA ILE A 53 0.92 -9.14 -3.70
C ILE A 53 0.03 -9.39 -4.93
N SER A 54 -1.20 -8.89 -4.94
CA SER A 54 -2.16 -9.11 -6.02
C SER A 54 -2.00 -8.16 -7.20
N ASP A 55 -0.97 -7.29 -7.18
CA ASP A 55 -0.78 -6.28 -8.22
C ASP A 55 -0.33 -6.94 -9.54
N PRO A 56 -1.16 -6.87 -10.61
CA PRO A 56 -0.85 -7.52 -11.88
C PRO A 56 0.42 -6.97 -12.54
N ARG A 57 0.85 -5.75 -12.19
CA ARG A 57 2.11 -5.16 -12.68
C ARG A 57 3.35 -5.88 -12.13
N THR A 58 3.20 -6.57 -11.00
CA THR A 58 4.27 -7.33 -10.34
C THR A 58 4.23 -8.84 -10.64
N ALA A 59 3.11 -9.34 -11.21
CA ALA A 59 2.91 -10.76 -11.46
C ALA A 59 4.04 -11.42 -12.28
N SER A 60 4.48 -10.77 -13.37
CA SER A 60 5.59 -11.31 -14.18
C SER A 60 6.92 -11.34 -13.40
N MET A 61 7.13 -10.38 -12.49
CA MET A 61 8.32 -10.30 -11.67
C MET A 61 8.31 -11.34 -10.55
N HIS A 62 7.14 -11.73 -10.01
CA HIS A 62 7.04 -12.84 -9.07
C HIS A 62 7.54 -14.14 -9.68
N PHE A 63 7.13 -14.43 -10.92
CA PHE A 63 7.63 -15.59 -11.66
C PHE A 63 9.14 -15.53 -11.89
N GLN A 64 9.68 -14.36 -12.21
CA GLN A 64 11.13 -14.19 -12.37
C GLN A 64 11.87 -14.39 -11.04
N TYR A 65 11.38 -13.78 -9.95
CA TYR A 65 11.95 -13.92 -8.62
C TYR A 65 12.06 -15.39 -8.19
N GLY A 66 11.00 -16.18 -8.40
CA GLY A 66 11.01 -17.61 -8.08
C GLY A 66 11.99 -18.44 -8.93
N ARG A 67 12.37 -17.98 -10.12
CA ARG A 67 13.44 -18.62 -10.91
C ARG A 67 14.84 -18.28 -10.40
N GLU A 68 15.02 -17.07 -9.90
CA GLU A 68 16.28 -16.58 -9.33
C GLU A 68 16.51 -17.09 -7.91
N HIS A 69 15.43 -17.43 -7.19
CA HIS A 69 15.44 -17.91 -5.80
C HIS A 69 14.68 -19.25 -5.71
N PRO A 70 15.27 -20.38 -6.13
CA PRO A 70 14.60 -21.68 -6.16
C PRO A 70 14.04 -22.13 -4.80
N GLU A 71 14.64 -21.66 -3.70
CA GLU A 71 14.20 -21.90 -2.32
C GLU A 71 12.87 -21.24 -1.96
N ALA A 72 12.44 -20.23 -2.71
CA ALA A 72 11.17 -19.54 -2.50
C ALA A 72 9.98 -20.47 -2.81
N GLY A 73 10.13 -21.38 -3.77
CA GLY A 73 9.08 -22.30 -4.20
C GLY A 73 7.93 -21.62 -4.95
N LEU A 74 7.03 -22.42 -5.51
CA LEU A 74 5.95 -21.94 -6.40
C LEU A 74 4.90 -21.06 -5.68
N PHE A 75 4.73 -21.27 -4.37
CA PHE A 75 3.71 -20.63 -3.56
C PHE A 75 4.28 -19.56 -2.63
N PHE A 76 5.51 -19.10 -2.89
CA PHE A 76 6.20 -18.11 -2.05
C PHE A 76 5.31 -16.90 -1.77
N PHE A 77 4.80 -16.28 -2.83
CA PHE A 77 3.98 -15.09 -2.75
C PHE A 77 2.53 -15.36 -2.31
N ASN A 78 2.14 -16.58 -1.91
CA ASN A 78 0.77 -16.83 -1.42
C ASN A 78 0.54 -16.29 -0.01
N ASN A 79 1.61 -16.17 0.80
CA ASN A 79 1.51 -15.62 2.14
C ASN A 79 1.95 -14.15 2.16
N GLY A 80 1.01 -13.26 1.90
CA GLY A 80 1.27 -11.81 1.86
C GLY A 80 1.73 -11.22 3.18
N ASP A 81 1.49 -11.84 4.34
CA ASP A 81 1.93 -11.32 5.64
C ASP A 81 3.34 -11.80 6.04
N ASP A 82 3.93 -12.73 5.28
CA ASP A 82 5.29 -13.21 5.55
C ASP A 82 6.31 -12.10 5.29
N GLU A 83 7.20 -11.87 6.26
CA GLU A 83 8.21 -10.81 6.16
C GLU A 83 9.14 -11.00 4.95
N LYS A 84 9.48 -12.23 4.58
CA LYS A 84 10.33 -12.51 3.41
C LYS A 84 9.60 -12.17 2.12
N VAL A 85 8.30 -12.47 2.05
CA VAL A 85 7.45 -12.13 0.90
C VAL A 85 7.34 -10.61 0.77
N GLN A 86 7.14 -9.90 1.88
CA GLN A 86 7.06 -8.45 1.90
C GLN A 86 8.38 -7.79 1.45
N ARG A 87 9.53 -8.31 1.90
CA ARG A 87 10.85 -7.84 1.43
C ARG A 87 11.06 -8.11 -0.06
N ALA A 88 10.74 -9.32 -0.53
CA ALA A 88 10.83 -9.66 -1.95
C ALA A 88 9.91 -8.77 -2.82
N GLN A 89 8.71 -8.47 -2.32
CA GLN A 89 7.78 -7.58 -3.00
C GLN A 89 8.32 -6.14 -3.07
N GLU A 90 8.93 -5.65 -1.99
CA GLU A 90 9.60 -4.35 -1.96
C GLU A 90 10.74 -4.29 -2.98
N GLU A 91 11.60 -5.31 -3.03
CA GLU A 91 12.70 -5.42 -3.99
C GLU A 91 12.20 -5.40 -5.44
N ILE A 92 11.13 -6.14 -5.73
CA ILE A 92 10.48 -6.15 -7.06
C ILE A 92 9.96 -4.77 -7.43
N ILE A 93 9.27 -4.09 -6.52
CA ILE A 93 8.73 -2.75 -6.76
C ILE A 93 9.89 -1.77 -7.00
N LEU A 94 10.93 -1.80 -6.17
CA LEU A 94 12.10 -0.93 -6.33
C LEU A 94 12.84 -1.20 -7.64
N TYR A 95 12.92 -2.46 -8.06
CA TYR A 95 13.48 -2.81 -9.37
C TYR A 95 12.64 -2.19 -10.50
N LEU A 96 11.32 -2.31 -10.45
CA LEU A 96 10.43 -1.71 -11.44
C LEU A 96 10.55 -0.18 -11.46
N VAL A 97 10.63 0.44 -10.29
CA VAL A 97 10.88 1.88 -10.13
C VAL A 97 12.18 2.27 -10.82
N LYS A 98 13.30 1.60 -10.53
CA LYS A 98 14.62 1.95 -11.08
C LYS A 98 14.74 1.71 -12.59
N ASN A 99 14.05 0.70 -13.14
CA ASN A 99 14.23 0.26 -14.53
C ASN A 99 13.13 0.72 -15.49
N ARG A 100 11.91 0.95 -15.00
CA ARG A 100 10.73 1.18 -15.85
C ARG A 100 10.15 2.59 -15.71
N PHE A 101 10.27 3.18 -14.53
CA PHE A 101 9.84 4.55 -14.28
C PHE A 101 11.11 5.42 -14.26
N LEU A 102 11.30 6.28 -15.27
CA LEU A 102 12.45 7.18 -15.31
C LEU A 102 12.53 7.96 -13.98
N GLY A 103 13.63 7.81 -13.24
CA GLY A 103 13.80 8.25 -11.84
C GLY A 103 13.30 9.66 -11.51
N GLU A 104 13.30 10.59 -12.45
CA GLU A 104 12.78 11.95 -12.27
C GLU A 104 11.24 12.02 -12.22
N ALA A 105 10.53 11.22 -13.04
CA ALA A 105 9.07 11.18 -13.04
C ALA A 105 8.50 10.59 -11.74
N ILE A 106 9.32 9.87 -10.98
CA ILE A 106 8.95 9.30 -9.69
C ILE A 106 8.90 10.37 -8.59
N LEU A 107 9.80 11.37 -8.62
CA LEU A 107 9.76 12.51 -7.69
C LEU A 107 8.57 13.45 -7.99
N GLU A 108 7.98 13.33 -9.18
CA GLU A 108 6.73 14.00 -9.54
C GLU A 108 5.49 13.26 -9.01
N ASN A 109 5.64 12.03 -8.49
CA ASN A 109 4.52 11.25 -7.97
C ASN A 109 3.78 12.02 -6.85
N PRO A 110 2.44 12.19 -6.94
CA PRO A 110 1.68 12.98 -5.98
C PRO A 110 1.83 12.52 -4.52
N VAL A 111 1.92 11.21 -4.28
CA VAL A 111 2.11 10.67 -2.92
C VAL A 111 3.52 10.96 -2.41
N VAL A 112 4.55 10.81 -3.25
CA VAL A 112 5.93 11.16 -2.91
C VAL A 112 6.07 12.66 -2.59
N ARG A 113 5.27 13.49 -3.26
CA ARG A 113 5.19 14.94 -3.01
C ARG A 113 4.29 15.33 -1.83
N GLY A 114 3.67 14.37 -1.15
CA GLY A 114 2.71 14.61 -0.07
C GLY A 114 1.41 15.28 -0.52
N ARG A 115 1.09 15.26 -1.83
CA ARG A 115 -0.15 15.80 -2.39
C ARG A 115 -1.32 14.82 -2.32
N GLU A 116 -1.04 13.53 -2.32
CA GLU A 116 -2.05 12.47 -2.16
C GLU A 116 -1.68 11.51 -1.02
N PRO A 117 -2.66 11.04 -0.23
CA PRO A 117 -2.42 10.03 0.78
C PRO A 117 -2.32 8.63 0.16
N VAL A 118 -1.65 7.72 0.87
CA VAL A 118 -1.67 6.27 0.61
C VAL A 118 -3.04 5.72 0.98
N VAL A 119 -3.64 4.88 0.13
CA VAL A 119 -4.89 4.19 0.47
C VAL A 119 -4.56 2.79 0.97
N ILE A 120 -4.99 2.47 2.19
CA ILE A 120 -4.78 1.16 2.82
C ILE A 120 -6.10 0.53 3.25
N THR A 121 -6.12 -0.79 3.37
CA THR A 121 -7.22 -1.52 4.01
C THR A 121 -7.20 -1.34 5.53
N SER A 122 -8.29 -1.70 6.20
CA SER A 122 -8.34 -1.79 7.68
C SER A 122 -7.26 -2.69 8.29
N LYS A 123 -6.75 -3.65 7.49
CA LYS A 123 -5.67 -4.57 7.84
C LYS A 123 -4.27 -4.04 7.50
N GLY A 124 -4.16 -2.85 6.91
CA GLY A 124 -2.89 -2.20 6.57
C GLY A 124 -2.28 -2.64 5.24
N TYR A 125 -3.00 -3.39 4.39
CA TYR A 125 -2.52 -3.66 3.03
C TYR A 125 -2.70 -2.44 2.14
N ILE A 126 -1.67 -2.08 1.38
CA ILE A 126 -1.67 -0.95 0.47
C ILE A 126 -2.51 -1.29 -0.76
N VAL A 127 -3.57 -0.50 -0.96
CA VAL A 127 -4.41 -0.54 -2.15
C VAL A 127 -3.87 0.40 -3.21
N LYS A 128 -3.59 1.66 -2.84
CA LYS A 128 -3.02 2.66 -3.74
C LYS A 128 -1.75 3.24 -3.13
N GLY A 129 -0.69 3.27 -3.93
CA GLY A 129 0.59 3.88 -3.55
C GLY A 129 1.71 2.88 -3.24
N ASN A 130 1.64 1.62 -3.69
CA ASN A 130 2.71 0.62 -3.51
C ASN A 130 4.10 1.16 -3.92
N ILE A 131 4.18 1.72 -5.13
CA ILE A 131 5.41 2.34 -5.65
C ILE A 131 5.88 3.46 -4.70
N SER A 132 4.98 4.38 -4.37
CA SER A 132 5.30 5.54 -3.53
C SER A 132 5.79 5.14 -2.14
N VAL A 133 5.16 4.14 -1.52
CA VAL A 133 5.60 3.62 -0.21
C VAL A 133 6.99 3.00 -0.31
N ALA A 134 7.28 2.20 -1.36
CA ALA A 134 8.62 1.64 -1.55
C ALA A 134 9.71 2.71 -1.72
N ILE A 135 9.43 3.76 -2.49
CA ILE A 135 10.37 4.89 -2.65
C ILE A 135 10.56 5.63 -1.34
N LEU A 136 9.47 5.93 -0.63
CA LEU A 136 9.51 6.67 0.63
C LEU A 136 10.27 5.87 1.70
N ARG A 137 10.13 4.54 1.72
CA ARG A 137 10.97 3.65 2.54
C ARG A 137 12.45 3.69 2.16
N GLU A 138 12.78 3.60 0.88
CA GLU A 138 14.17 3.65 0.38
C GLU A 138 14.87 4.96 0.80
N ILE A 139 14.16 6.10 0.80
CA ILE A 139 14.71 7.40 1.23
C ILE A 139 14.62 7.64 2.74
N GLY A 140 14.09 6.69 3.52
CA GLY A 140 14.02 6.74 4.97
C GLY A 140 12.84 7.53 5.56
N GLU A 141 11.83 7.88 4.76
CA GLU A 141 10.62 8.54 5.24
C GLU A 141 9.73 7.55 5.99
N GLN A 142 9.50 7.81 7.27
CA GLN A 142 8.79 6.91 8.16
C GLN A 142 7.31 7.23 8.24
N MET A 143 6.92 8.50 8.14
CA MET A 143 5.57 8.93 8.42
C MET A 143 4.85 9.32 7.14
N LEU A 144 3.74 8.64 6.87
CA LEU A 144 3.01 8.77 5.61
C LEU A 144 1.58 9.21 5.86
N TYR A 145 1.11 10.17 5.06
CA TYR A 145 -0.32 10.47 4.98
C TYR A 145 -1.03 9.28 4.35
N CYS A 146 -2.10 8.83 4.98
CA CYS A 146 -2.88 7.69 4.54
C CYS A 146 -4.36 7.87 4.86
N VAL A 147 -5.18 7.13 4.11
CA VAL A 147 -6.58 6.90 4.41
C VAL A 147 -6.85 5.41 4.47
N VAL A 148 -7.79 5.05 5.34
CA VAL A 148 -8.13 3.65 5.61
C VAL A 148 -9.51 3.37 5.05
N LEU A 149 -9.59 2.37 4.18
CA LEU A 149 -10.86 1.89 3.67
C LEU A 149 -11.73 1.32 4.80
N PRO A 150 -13.06 1.35 4.64
CA PRO A 150 -13.99 0.68 5.55
C PRO A 150 -13.58 -0.77 5.82
N ASP A 151 -13.84 -1.26 7.02
CA ASP A 151 -13.56 -2.63 7.42
C ASP A 151 -14.38 -3.67 6.64
N ASP A 152 -15.57 -3.27 6.16
CA ASP A 152 -16.45 -4.03 5.28
C ASP A 152 -16.06 -3.97 3.79
N ALA A 153 -14.94 -3.32 3.44
CA ALA A 153 -14.47 -3.24 2.06
C ALA A 153 -14.14 -4.65 1.51
N THR A 154 -14.84 -5.03 0.44
CA THR A 154 -14.65 -6.32 -0.22
C THR A 154 -13.48 -6.28 -1.21
N GLN A 155 -12.90 -7.44 -1.52
CA GLN A 155 -11.81 -7.52 -2.50
C GLN A 155 -12.24 -7.03 -3.88
N ASP A 156 -13.48 -7.27 -4.29
CA ASP A 156 -14.01 -6.79 -5.57
C ASP A 156 -14.10 -5.26 -5.64
N GLU A 157 -14.46 -4.61 -4.53
CA GLU A 157 -14.49 -3.15 -4.43
C GLU A 157 -13.08 -2.55 -4.48
N ILE A 158 -12.15 -3.18 -3.77
CA ILE A 158 -10.73 -2.80 -3.78
C ILE A 158 -10.16 -2.90 -5.20
N ASN A 159 -10.41 -4.01 -5.90
CA ASN A 159 -9.94 -4.21 -7.27
C ASN A 159 -10.55 -3.19 -8.24
N LYS A 160 -11.86 -2.94 -8.15
CA LYS A 160 -12.55 -1.94 -9.00
C LYS A 160 -12.04 -0.52 -8.78
N PHE A 161 -11.58 -0.20 -7.58
CA PHE A 161 -10.98 1.09 -7.26
C PHE A 161 -9.55 1.21 -7.79
N ASP A 162 -8.72 0.15 -7.64
CA ASP A 162 -7.35 0.13 -8.16
C ASP A 162 -7.33 0.27 -9.69
N ASP A 163 -8.27 -0.35 -10.40
CA ASP A 163 -8.42 -0.22 -11.86
C ASP A 163 -8.77 1.21 -12.35
N GLN A 164 -9.28 2.08 -11.46
CA GLN A 164 -9.65 3.46 -11.78
C GLN A 164 -8.54 4.48 -11.48
N CYS A 165 -7.44 4.05 -10.85
CA CYS A 165 -6.31 4.89 -10.42
C CYS A 165 -5.09 4.76 -11.33
#